data_AF-A0AAU5DJ07-F1
#
_entry.id   AF-A0AAU5DJ07-F1
#
_cell.length_a   1.000
_cell.length_b   1.000
_cell.length_c   1.000
_cell.angle_alpha   90.00
_cell.angle_beta   90.00
_cell.angle_gamma   90.00
#
_symmetry.space_group_name_H-M   'P 1'
#
loop_
_entity.id
_entity.type
_entity.pdbx_description
1 polymer ?
#
loop_
_entity_poly.entity_id
_entity_poly.type
_entity_poly.pdbx_seq_one_letter_code
_entity_poly.pdbx_strand_id
1 'polypeptide(L)'
;MSPSPAALAPLVGTTDFDAELGRLLDTLTAAQLYDIETACVERQRAHYGRRLVDALRHRTREAVADRETDSRWPVVGVVFGTCEWDNGWFWETTGQVRHLDGTRSVVDLDFDDVSGLLADLSGTERLCGGERLRVDLRTGDVTFS
;
A
#
# COMPACT_ATOMS: atom_id res chain seq x y z
N MET A 1 -11.70 -9.71 23.55
CA MET A 1 -10.72 -8.89 24.29
C MET A 1 -9.54 -8.67 23.34
N SER A 2 -9.31 -7.45 22.89
CA SER A 2 -8.14 -7.13 22.05
C SER A 2 -6.85 -7.35 22.85
N PRO A 3 -5.80 -7.96 22.27
CA PRO A 3 -4.52 -8.05 22.96
C PRO A 3 -3.94 -6.64 23.12
N SER A 4 -3.47 -6.34 24.33
CA SER A 4 -2.83 -5.07 24.65
C SER A 4 -1.43 -5.02 24.05
N PRO A 5 -1.03 -3.90 23.41
CA PRO A 5 0.35 -3.65 22.97
C PRO A 5 1.41 -3.83 24.08
N ALA A 6 0.98 -3.86 25.35
CA ALA A 6 1.83 -4.10 26.51
C ALA A 6 2.56 -5.47 26.51
N ALA A 7 2.06 -6.46 25.76
CA ALA A 7 2.72 -7.78 25.70
C ALA A 7 4.09 -7.77 24.98
N LEU A 8 4.36 -6.74 24.18
CA LEU A 8 5.60 -6.62 23.40
C LEU A 8 6.63 -5.65 24.02
N ALA A 9 6.25 -4.94 25.08
CA ALA A 9 7.14 -4.02 25.81
C ALA A 9 8.46 -4.66 26.32
N PRO A 10 8.51 -5.96 26.69
CA PRO A 10 9.75 -6.59 27.17
C PRO A 10 10.87 -6.74 26.11
N LEU A 11 10.55 -6.64 24.81
CA LEU A 11 11.49 -6.93 23.72
C LEU A 11 12.41 -5.75 23.36
N VAL A 12 12.19 -4.57 23.95
CA VAL A 12 12.97 -3.36 23.62
C VAL A 12 14.31 -3.38 24.36
N GLY A 13 15.41 -3.57 23.63
CA GLY A 13 16.78 -3.40 24.14
C GLY A 13 17.49 -4.68 24.56
N THR A 14 17.03 -5.85 24.11
CA THR A 14 17.68 -7.13 24.43
C THR A 14 18.72 -7.50 23.37
N THR A 15 19.80 -8.14 23.81
CA THR A 15 20.92 -8.56 22.94
C THR A 15 20.59 -9.76 22.04
N ASP A 16 19.46 -10.42 22.26
CA ASP A 16 18.99 -11.59 21.51
C ASP A 16 17.48 -11.51 21.25
N PHE A 17 17.09 -10.45 20.52
CA PHE A 17 15.69 -10.14 20.18
C PHE A 17 14.98 -11.31 19.51
N ASP A 18 15.64 -12.00 18.59
CA ASP A 18 15.04 -13.10 17.82
C ASP A 18 14.65 -14.27 18.72
N ALA A 19 15.53 -14.67 19.65
CA ALA A 19 15.22 -15.77 20.57
C ALA A 19 14.12 -15.40 21.57
N GLU A 20 14.07 -14.14 22.02
CA GLU A 20 13.02 -13.67 22.91
C GLU A 20 11.67 -13.53 22.21
N LEU A 21 11.65 -13.03 20.98
CA LEU A 21 10.45 -12.98 20.14
C LEU A 21 9.93 -14.40 19.89
N GLY A 22 10.81 -15.35 19.54
CA GLY A 22 10.45 -16.76 19.36
C GLY A 22 9.78 -17.35 20.61
N ARG A 23 10.40 -17.17 21.79
CA ARG A 23 9.81 -17.63 23.06
C ARG A 23 8.46 -16.98 23.35
N LEU A 24 8.29 -15.71 23.03
CA LEU A 24 7.00 -15.04 23.20
C LEU A 24 5.95 -15.65 22.27
N LEU A 25 6.27 -15.81 20.98
CA LEU A 25 5.35 -16.38 19.99
C LEU A 25 4.91 -17.80 20.36
N ASP A 26 5.81 -18.63 20.89
CA ASP A 26 5.52 -19.99 21.36
C ASP A 26 4.51 -20.03 22.52
N THR A 27 4.35 -18.94 23.27
CA THR A 27 3.38 -18.85 24.38
C THR A 27 1.98 -18.43 23.94
N LEU A 28 1.82 -18.00 22.69
CA LEU A 28 0.56 -17.45 22.19
C LEU A 28 -0.34 -18.54 21.62
N THR A 29 -1.65 -18.33 21.76
CA THR A 29 -2.65 -19.15 21.06
C THR A 29 -2.71 -18.78 19.58
N ALA A 30 -3.24 -19.68 18.75
CA ALA A 30 -3.45 -19.43 17.32
C ALA A 30 -4.27 -18.14 17.05
N ALA A 31 -5.28 -17.86 17.88
CA ALA A 31 -6.07 -16.64 17.75
C ALA A 31 -5.23 -15.37 18.02
N GLN A 32 -4.36 -15.39 19.03
CA GLN A 32 -3.48 -14.27 19.33
C GLN A 32 -2.40 -14.07 18.25
N LEU A 33 -1.87 -15.16 17.69
CA LEU A 33 -0.94 -15.09 16.57
C LEU A 33 -1.61 -14.48 15.33
N TYR A 34 -2.84 -14.87 15.04
CA TYR A 34 -3.64 -14.28 13.95
C TYR A 34 -3.93 -12.78 14.18
N ASP A 35 -4.24 -12.38 15.42
CA ASP A 35 -4.43 -10.98 15.75
C ASP A 35 -3.14 -10.16 15.55
N ILE A 36 -1.98 -10.72 15.89
CA ILE A 36 -0.68 -10.08 15.67
C ILE A 36 -0.38 -9.96 14.17
N GLU A 37 -0.58 -11.02 13.40
CA GLU A 37 -0.42 -11.01 11.94
C GLU A 37 -1.28 -9.91 11.32
N THR A 38 -2.57 -9.89 11.66
CA THR A 38 -3.52 -8.88 11.19
C THR A 38 -3.04 -7.47 11.53
N ALA A 39 -2.60 -7.24 12.77
CA ALA A 39 -2.13 -5.93 13.21
C ALA A 39 -0.80 -5.54 12.53
N CYS A 40 0.04 -6.48 12.14
CA CYS A 40 1.26 -6.23 11.37
C CYS A 40 0.92 -5.84 9.93
N VAL A 41 0.04 -6.60 9.27
CA VAL A 41 -0.43 -6.34 7.91
C VAL A 41 -1.07 -4.95 7.81
N GLU A 42 -1.98 -4.60 8.72
CA GLU A 42 -2.64 -3.28 8.72
C GLU A 42 -1.63 -2.13 8.89
N ARG A 43 -0.59 -2.31 9.71
CA ARG A 43 0.47 -1.30 9.86
C ARG A 43 1.33 -1.17 8.60
N GLN A 44 1.67 -2.28 7.97
CA GLN A 44 2.43 -2.29 6.71
C GLN A 44 1.61 -1.64 5.59
N ARG A 45 0.34 -2.02 5.45
CA ARG A 45 -0.61 -1.42 4.51
C ARG A 45 -0.70 0.11 4.68
N ALA A 46 -0.87 0.59 5.92
CA ALA A 46 -0.91 2.01 6.22
C ALA A 46 0.43 2.73 6.01
N HIS A 47 1.56 2.02 6.14
CA HIS A 47 2.89 2.55 5.84
C HIS A 47 3.09 2.71 4.32
N TYR A 48 2.90 1.64 3.55
CA TYR A 48 3.07 1.65 2.10
C TYR A 48 2.03 2.55 1.42
N GLY A 49 0.78 2.55 1.87
CA GLY A 49 -0.27 3.43 1.34
C GLY A 49 0.08 4.92 1.47
N ARG A 50 0.63 5.36 2.61
CA ARG A 50 1.10 6.76 2.78
C ARG A 50 2.23 7.09 1.82
N ARG A 51 3.24 6.21 1.72
CA ARG A 51 4.36 6.41 0.81
C ARG A 51 3.90 6.45 -0.64
N LEU A 52 2.92 5.61 -1.00
CA LEU A 52 2.34 5.58 -2.34
C LEU A 52 1.68 6.91 -2.67
N VAL A 53 0.91 7.48 -1.74
CA VAL A 53 0.28 8.81 -1.94
C VAL A 53 1.34 9.87 -2.24
N ASP A 54 2.44 9.89 -1.50
CA ASP A 54 3.50 10.88 -1.69
C ASP A 54 4.23 10.67 -3.03
N ALA A 55 4.55 9.42 -3.38
CA ALA A 55 5.13 9.07 -4.68
C ALA A 55 4.20 9.45 -5.84
N LEU A 56 2.91 9.15 -5.75
CA LEU A 56 1.92 9.49 -6.78
C LEU A 56 1.73 10.99 -6.92
N ARG A 57 1.73 11.76 -5.82
CA ARG A 57 1.69 13.22 -5.88
C ARG A 57 2.89 13.79 -6.62
N HIS A 58 4.06 13.18 -6.49
CA HIS A 58 5.23 13.59 -7.25
C HIS A 58 5.09 13.21 -8.72
N ARG A 59 4.92 11.92 -9.01
CA ARG A 59 4.87 11.37 -10.37
C ARG A 59 3.75 11.98 -11.22
N THR A 60 2.56 12.19 -10.65
CA THR A 60 1.44 12.80 -11.40
C THR A 60 1.66 14.27 -11.75
N ARG A 61 2.46 15.02 -10.97
CA ARG A 61 2.85 16.38 -11.35
C ARG A 61 3.82 16.38 -12.52
N GLU A 62 4.75 15.43 -12.56
CA GLU A 62 5.68 15.23 -13.67
C GLU A 62 4.91 14.86 -14.94
N ALA A 63 4.01 13.88 -14.88
CA ALA A 63 3.17 13.50 -16.01
C ALA A 63 2.39 14.68 -16.62
N VAL A 64 1.85 15.56 -15.77
CA VAL A 64 1.15 16.79 -16.21
C VAL A 64 2.13 17.79 -16.85
N ALA A 65 3.32 17.96 -16.28
CA ALA A 65 4.34 18.87 -16.81
C ALA A 65 4.86 18.38 -18.18
N ASP A 66 5.11 17.08 -18.29
CA ASP A 66 5.67 16.40 -19.46
C ASP A 66 4.64 16.12 -20.56
N ARG A 67 3.37 16.51 -20.33
CA ARG A 67 2.29 16.39 -21.31
C ARG A 67 1.88 14.95 -21.60
N GLU A 68 2.06 14.07 -20.64
CA GLU A 68 1.61 12.67 -20.68
C GLU A 68 0.10 12.53 -20.40
N THR A 69 -0.54 13.61 -19.95
CA THR A 69 -1.97 13.66 -19.62
C THR A 69 -2.78 14.52 -20.59
N ASP A 70 -4.08 14.23 -20.67
CA ASP A 70 -5.02 14.95 -21.55
C ASP A 70 -5.43 16.32 -20.99
N SER A 71 -5.18 16.56 -19.69
CA SER A 71 -5.44 17.84 -19.03
C SER A 71 -4.19 18.41 -18.36
N ARG A 72 -4.17 19.74 -18.22
CA ARG A 72 -3.16 20.50 -17.48
C ARG A 72 -3.53 20.76 -16.03
N TRP A 73 -4.75 20.41 -15.63
CA TRP A 73 -5.20 20.58 -14.25
C TRP A 73 -4.51 19.57 -13.33
N PRO A 74 -4.34 19.88 -12.04
CA PRO A 74 -3.76 18.93 -11.09
C PRO A 74 -4.54 17.61 -11.05
N VAL A 75 -3.82 16.49 -10.93
CA VAL A 75 -4.42 15.19 -10.65
C VAL A 75 -4.87 15.13 -9.20
N VAL A 76 -6.08 14.65 -8.96
CA VAL A 76 -6.71 14.56 -7.63
C VAL A 76 -7.02 13.14 -7.21
N GLY A 77 -6.92 12.17 -8.10
CA GLY A 77 -7.05 10.76 -7.74
C GLY A 77 -6.49 9.83 -8.79
N VAL A 78 -6.15 8.62 -8.36
CA VAL A 78 -5.58 7.57 -9.20
C VAL A 78 -6.31 6.26 -8.89
N VAL A 79 -6.59 5.48 -9.92
CA VAL A 79 -7.16 4.13 -9.80
C VAL A 79 -6.28 3.13 -10.52
N PHE A 80 -5.86 2.08 -9.82
CA PHE A 80 -5.14 0.94 -10.39
C PHE A 80 -6.07 -0.27 -10.51
N GLY A 81 -5.85 -1.07 -11.55
CA GLY A 81 -6.41 -2.42 -11.65
C GLY A 81 -5.42 -3.46 -11.13
N THR A 82 -5.77 -4.72 -11.30
CA THR A 82 -4.91 -5.86 -10.98
C THR A 82 -4.47 -6.60 -12.24
N CYS A 83 -3.23 -7.07 -12.27
CA CYS A 83 -2.72 -7.98 -13.29
C CYS A 83 -2.22 -9.30 -12.67
N GLU A 84 -2.28 -10.38 -13.45
CA GLU A 84 -1.83 -11.71 -13.04
C GLU A 84 -0.41 -11.97 -13.53
N TRP A 85 0.42 -12.52 -12.64
CA TRP A 85 1.77 -13.00 -12.89
C TRP A 85 1.90 -14.43 -12.38
N ASP A 86 3.01 -15.10 -12.74
CA ASP A 86 3.27 -16.49 -12.34
C ASP A 86 3.28 -16.70 -10.81
N ASN A 87 3.56 -15.64 -10.04
CA ASN A 87 3.62 -15.64 -8.58
C ASN A 87 2.38 -15.01 -7.91
N GLY A 88 1.33 -14.67 -8.65
CA GLY A 88 0.06 -14.19 -8.12
C GLY A 88 -0.44 -12.89 -8.75
N TRP A 89 -1.39 -12.25 -8.07
CA TRP A 89 -2.01 -11.00 -8.51
C TRP A 89 -1.28 -9.79 -7.93
N PHE A 90 -1.10 -8.75 -8.74
CA PHE A 90 -0.42 -7.51 -8.39
C PHE A 90 -1.22 -6.30 -8.85
N TRP A 91 -1.03 -5.16 -8.19
CA TRP A 91 -1.51 -3.89 -8.71
C TRP A 91 -0.77 -3.51 -9.99
N GLU A 92 -1.52 -3.09 -11.02
CA GLU A 92 -0.96 -2.54 -12.24
C GLU A 92 -0.22 -1.23 -11.98
N THR A 93 0.84 -0.96 -12.75
CA THR A 93 1.54 0.34 -12.72
C THR A 93 0.87 1.38 -13.61
N THR A 94 0.07 0.94 -14.59
CA THR A 94 -0.78 1.84 -15.37
C THR A 94 -2.00 2.25 -14.55
N GLY A 95 -2.14 3.56 -14.32
CA GLY A 95 -3.21 4.14 -13.52
C GLY A 95 -4.18 4.97 -14.35
N GLN A 96 -5.46 4.88 -14.04
CA GLN A 96 -6.43 5.89 -14.47
C GLN A 96 -6.35 7.09 -13.53
N VAL A 97 -5.82 8.20 -14.02
CA VAL A 97 -5.72 9.46 -13.27
C VAL A 97 -6.97 10.30 -13.51
N ARG A 98 -7.45 10.99 -12.46
CA ARG A 98 -8.55 11.94 -12.51
C ARG A 98 -8.04 13.33 -12.17
N HIS A 99 -8.25 14.27 -13.08
CA HIS A 99 -7.87 15.67 -12.92
C HIS A 99 -8.95 16.46 -12.15
N LEU A 100 -8.56 17.62 -11.63
CA LEU A 100 -9.45 18.52 -10.89
C LEU A 100 -10.62 19.03 -11.74
N ASP A 101 -10.40 19.19 -13.06
CA ASP A 101 -11.43 19.58 -14.03
C ASP A 101 -12.37 18.42 -14.43
N GLY A 102 -12.15 17.22 -13.90
CA GLY A 102 -12.92 16.01 -14.20
C GLY A 102 -12.39 15.18 -15.36
N THR A 103 -11.38 15.67 -16.10
CA THR A 103 -10.72 14.90 -17.16
C THR A 103 -10.10 13.63 -16.59
N ARG A 104 -10.11 12.55 -17.38
CA ARG A 104 -9.45 11.29 -17.03
C ARG A 104 -8.42 10.94 -18.09
N SER A 105 -7.25 10.50 -17.65
CA SER A 105 -6.20 10.00 -18.52
C SER A 105 -5.73 8.64 -18.05
N VAL A 106 -5.18 7.85 -18.96
CA VAL A 106 -4.49 6.61 -18.63
C VAL A 106 -3.00 6.91 -18.72
N VAL A 107 -2.29 6.71 -17.62
CA VAL A 107 -0.87 7.08 -17.50
C VAL A 107 -0.11 5.88 -16.98
N ASP A 108 1.04 5.60 -17.59
CA ASP A 108 2.00 4.68 -17.02
C ASP A 108 2.72 5.36 -15.86
N LEU A 109 2.48 4.87 -14.65
CA LEU A 109 3.06 5.40 -13.42
C LEU A 109 4.21 4.51 -12.92
N ASP A 110 4.73 3.61 -13.77
CA ASP A 110 5.93 2.84 -13.46
C ASP A 110 7.15 3.75 -13.36
N PHE A 111 7.44 4.18 -12.14
CA PHE A 111 8.61 4.99 -11.80
C PHE A 111 9.07 4.64 -10.40
N ASP A 112 10.33 4.21 -10.27
CA ASP A 112 11.02 3.62 -9.11
C ASP A 112 10.16 3.39 -7.85
N ASP A 113 9.82 4.45 -7.11
CA ASP A 113 9.10 4.32 -5.86
C ASP A 113 7.67 3.77 -6.02
N VAL A 114 6.96 4.09 -7.10
CA VAL A 114 5.55 3.70 -7.28
C VAL A 114 5.42 2.19 -7.48
N SER A 115 6.17 1.60 -8.40
CA SER A 115 6.06 0.16 -8.69
C SER A 115 6.53 -0.70 -7.53
N GLY A 116 7.59 -0.30 -6.83
CA GLY A 116 8.01 -0.94 -5.58
C GLY A 116 6.91 -0.90 -4.52
N LEU A 117 6.26 0.24 -4.29
CA LEU A 117 5.19 0.39 -3.31
C LEU A 117 3.91 -0.36 -3.68
N LEU A 118 3.58 -0.44 -4.97
CA LEU A 118 2.47 -1.24 -5.48
C LEU A 118 2.74 -2.74 -5.29
N ALA A 119 3.98 -3.19 -5.50
CA ALA A 119 4.37 -4.57 -5.21
C ALA A 119 4.32 -4.88 -3.71
N ASP A 120 4.83 -4.00 -2.86
CA ASP A 120 4.77 -4.13 -1.40
C ASP A 120 3.31 -4.20 -0.91
N LEU A 121 2.42 -3.34 -1.43
CA LEU A 121 0.99 -3.39 -1.13
C LEU A 121 0.34 -4.69 -1.61
N SER A 122 0.73 -5.19 -2.79
CA SER A 122 0.24 -6.48 -3.28
C SER A 122 0.61 -7.62 -2.34
N GLY A 123 1.78 -7.55 -1.69
CA GLY A 123 2.22 -8.51 -0.67
C GLY A 123 1.47 -8.41 0.66
N THR A 124 0.84 -7.27 0.98
CA THR A 124 0.00 -7.11 2.17
C THR A 124 -1.44 -7.60 1.97
N GLU A 125 -1.84 -7.79 0.72
CA GLU A 125 -3.21 -8.18 0.33
C GLU A 125 -3.25 -9.58 -0.25
N ARG A 126 -4.40 -10.24 -0.16
CA ARG A 126 -4.66 -11.44 -0.96
C ARG A 126 -5.42 -11.05 -2.21
N LEU A 127 -4.70 -10.46 -3.16
CA LEU A 127 -5.32 -9.91 -4.36
C LEU A 127 -5.97 -10.98 -5.24
N CYS A 128 -7.02 -10.58 -5.94
CA CYS A 128 -7.66 -11.35 -6.98
C CYS A 128 -8.03 -10.50 -8.20
N GLY A 129 -8.37 -11.15 -9.30
CA GLY A 129 -8.66 -10.46 -10.54
C GLY A 129 -9.87 -9.53 -10.46
N GLY A 130 -9.67 -8.27 -10.86
CA GLY A 130 -10.72 -7.27 -11.00
C GLY A 130 -10.83 -6.29 -9.83
N GLU A 131 -9.99 -6.44 -8.81
CA GLU A 131 -9.92 -5.49 -7.70
C GLU A 131 -9.41 -4.12 -8.13
N ARG A 132 -9.71 -3.10 -7.32
CA ARG A 132 -9.35 -1.71 -7.57
C ARG A 132 -8.72 -1.09 -6.34
N LEU A 133 -7.53 -0.54 -6.53
CA LEU A 133 -6.87 0.36 -5.60
C LEU A 133 -7.19 1.79 -6.00
N ARG A 134 -7.89 2.55 -5.14
CA ARG A 134 -8.16 3.98 -5.36
C ARG A 134 -7.38 4.80 -4.36
N VAL A 135 -6.69 5.81 -4.88
CA VAL A 135 -5.95 6.78 -4.09
C VAL A 135 -6.56 8.16 -4.32
N ASP A 136 -7.03 8.81 -3.26
CA ASP A 136 -7.41 10.22 -3.28
C ASP A 136 -6.17 11.06 -2.94
N LEU A 137 -5.66 11.82 -3.90
CA LEU A 137 -4.42 12.59 -3.69
C LEU A 137 -4.66 13.86 -2.85
N ARG A 138 -5.92 14.27 -2.65
CA ARG A 138 -6.29 15.44 -1.84
C ARG A 138 -6.32 15.09 -0.37
N THR A 139 -6.97 13.99 -0.01
CA THR A 139 -7.09 13.53 1.38
C THR A 139 -5.94 12.62 1.79
N GLY A 140 -5.34 11.92 0.82
CA GLY A 140 -4.37 10.85 1.06
C GLY A 140 -5.03 9.51 1.38
N ASP A 141 -6.35 9.38 1.20
CA ASP A 141 -7.06 8.14 1.45
C ASP A 141 -6.70 7.08 0.40
N VAL A 142 -6.49 5.85 0.88
CA VAL A 142 -6.21 4.68 0.05
C VAL A 142 -7.29 3.65 0.35
N THR A 143 -8.01 3.22 -0.69
CA THR A 143 -9.14 2.29 -0.56
C THR A 143 -9.01 1.15 -1.56
N PHE A 144 -9.43 -0.03 -1.12
CA PHE A 144 -9.34 -1.30 -1.84
C PHE A 144 -10.77 -1.82 -2.03
N SER A 145 -11.15 -2.26 -3.23
CA SER A 145 -12.50 -2.76 -3.53
C SER A 145 -12.55 -3.80 -4.61
#